data_AF-A0A1S9LZ16-F1
#
_entry.id   AF-A0A1S9LZ16-F1
#
_cell.length_a   1.000
_cell.length_b   1.000
_cell.length_c   1.000
_cell.angle_alpha   90.00
_cell.angle_beta   90.00
_cell.angle_gamma   90.00
#
_symmetry.space_group_name_H-M   'P 1'
#
loop_
_entity.id
_entity.type
_entity.pdbx_description
1 polymer ?
#
loop_
_entity_poly.entity_id
_entity_poly.type
_entity_poly.pdbx_seq_one_letter_code
_entity_poly.pdbx_strand_id
1 'polypeptide(L)'
;MIKFYFYLYILFIFVKISTLNNIIIAAPPQDEFINGTRIVNVIVASGDILKKHNLFKQYFDWSCEYPSYNSELEEFGMIWKIKNPPENLLGVFFDAGNRDDADNKYTLEELKYIANKAKNMYIFWRYKEK
;
A
#
# COMPACT_ATOMS: atom_id res chain seq x y z
N MET A 1 -11.93 -41.32 27.74
CA MET A 1 -10.61 -40.67 27.62
C MET A 1 -10.67 -39.80 26.38
N ILE A 2 -10.80 -38.50 26.57
CA ILE A 2 -11.07 -37.50 25.53
C ILE A 2 -9.73 -37.01 24.98
N LYS A 3 -9.52 -37.08 23.65
CA LYS A 3 -8.53 -36.24 22.97
C LYS A 3 -9.20 -35.53 21.81
N PHE A 4 -9.62 -34.30 22.10
CA PHE A 4 -9.99 -33.27 21.14
C PHE A 4 -8.77 -32.98 20.25
N TYR A 5 -8.91 -33.16 18.94
CA TYR A 5 -8.07 -32.45 17.97
C TYR A 5 -8.93 -31.35 17.35
N PHE A 6 -8.75 -30.16 17.90
CA PHE A 6 -9.39 -28.90 17.51
C PHE A 6 -8.38 -28.09 16.68
N TYR A 7 -8.89 -27.37 15.67
CA TYR A 7 -8.24 -26.36 14.81
C TYR A 7 -7.21 -26.90 13.77
N LEU A 8 -7.28 -26.55 12.49
CA LEU A 8 -7.54 -25.22 11.95
C LEU A 8 -8.14 -25.35 10.52
N TYR A 9 -9.46 -25.19 10.39
CA TYR A 9 -10.08 -24.83 9.12
C TYR A 9 -9.65 -23.39 8.80
N ILE A 10 -8.65 -23.18 7.95
CA ILE A 10 -8.43 -21.87 7.34
C ILE A 10 -9.52 -21.71 6.28
N LEU A 11 -10.65 -21.18 6.75
CA LEU A 11 -11.70 -20.57 5.98
C LEU A 11 -11.06 -19.51 5.08
N PHE A 12 -10.98 -19.78 3.77
CA PHE A 12 -10.70 -18.76 2.76
C PHE A 12 -11.86 -17.76 2.79
N ILE A 13 -11.79 -16.75 3.66
CA ILE A 13 -12.72 -15.64 3.64
C ILE A 13 -12.32 -14.76 2.46
N PHE A 14 -12.85 -15.08 1.28
CA PHE A 14 -13.03 -14.06 0.25
C PHE A 14 -14.05 -13.06 0.81
N VAL A 15 -13.54 -11.96 1.35
CA VAL A 15 -14.35 -10.86 1.86
C VAL A 15 -14.95 -10.14 0.66
N LYS A 16 -16.10 -10.64 0.21
CA LYS A 16 -17.02 -9.92 -0.68
C LYS A 16 -17.83 -8.96 0.20
N ILE A 17 -17.24 -7.86 0.67
CA ILE A 17 -17.98 -6.80 1.38
C ILE A 17 -18.33 -5.71 0.38
N SER A 18 -19.51 -5.84 -0.22
CA SER A 18 -20.28 -4.69 -0.67
C SER A 18 -21.12 -4.21 0.51
N THR A 19 -20.89 -3.00 1.01
CA THR A 19 -21.88 -1.89 1.08
C THR A 19 -21.39 -0.72 1.94
N LEU A 20 -21.73 0.50 1.47
CA LEU A 20 -21.71 1.84 2.09
C LEU A 20 -20.48 2.77 1.99
N ASN A 21 -19.27 2.35 1.60
CA ASN A 21 -18.13 3.30 1.51
C ASN A 21 -17.14 3.10 0.32
N ASN A 22 -17.53 2.45 -0.78
CA ASN A 22 -16.72 2.34 -2.01
C ASN A 22 -15.26 1.86 -1.82
N ILE A 23 -15.00 1.03 -0.81
CA ILE A 23 -13.67 0.47 -0.57
C ILE A 23 -13.61 -0.92 -1.22
N ILE A 24 -12.93 -1.04 -2.36
CA ILE A 24 -12.51 -2.33 -2.92
C ILE A 24 -11.06 -2.57 -2.48
N ILE A 25 -10.81 -2.98 -1.23
CA ILE A 25 -9.48 -3.48 -0.84
C ILE A 25 -9.34 -4.87 -1.44
N ALA A 26 -8.92 -4.94 -2.69
CA ALA A 26 -8.42 -6.17 -3.28
C ALA A 26 -6.90 -6.22 -3.01
N ALA A 27 -6.51 -6.92 -1.93
CA ALA A 27 -5.15 -7.40 -1.81
C ALA A 27 -4.95 -8.54 -2.82
N PRO A 28 -3.78 -8.68 -3.46
CA PRO A 28 -3.52 -9.77 -4.39
C PRO A 28 -3.66 -11.12 -3.66
N PRO A 29 -4.11 -12.18 -4.36
CA PRO A 29 -4.44 -13.47 -3.74
C PRO A 29 -3.23 -14.21 -3.14
N GLN A 30 -2.00 -13.72 -3.38
CA GLN A 30 -0.76 -14.25 -2.81
C GLN A 30 0.08 -13.09 -2.30
N ASP A 31 0.72 -13.31 -1.15
CA ASP A 31 1.70 -12.37 -0.61
C ASP A 31 2.96 -12.39 -1.49
N GLU A 32 3.26 -11.26 -2.12
CA GLU A 32 4.54 -11.03 -2.80
C GLU A 32 5.55 -10.53 -1.77
N PHE A 33 6.76 -11.11 -1.77
CA PHE A 33 7.85 -10.68 -0.90
C PHE A 33 9.09 -10.38 -1.73
N ILE A 34 9.70 -9.22 -1.50
CA ILE A 34 10.97 -8.81 -2.13
C ILE A 34 11.92 -8.40 -1.01
N ASN A 35 13.09 -9.04 -0.94
CA ASN A 35 14.10 -8.82 0.11
C ASN A 35 13.52 -8.87 1.54
N GLY A 36 12.56 -9.77 1.80
CA GLY A 36 11.89 -9.90 3.10
C GLY A 36 10.81 -8.86 3.40
N THR A 37 10.59 -7.90 2.50
CA THR A 37 9.49 -6.92 2.59
C THR A 37 8.24 -7.48 1.92
N ARG A 38 7.09 -7.41 2.60
CA ARG A 38 5.80 -7.78 2.02
C ARG A 38 5.30 -6.66 1.11
N ILE A 39 4.96 -6.99 -0.13
CA ILE A 39 4.34 -6.06 -1.09
C ILE A 39 2.82 -6.19 -0.98
N VAL A 40 2.16 -5.08 -0.64
CA VAL A 40 0.72 -5.02 -0.43
C VAL A 40 0.11 -4.09 -1.47
N ASN A 41 -0.49 -4.66 -2.50
CA ASN A 41 -1.24 -3.87 -3.49
C ASN A 41 -2.62 -3.53 -2.91
N VAL A 42 -2.95 -2.24 -2.87
CA VAL A 42 -4.22 -1.71 -2.35
C VAL A 42 -4.92 -0.96 -3.47
N ILE A 43 -6.02 -1.52 -3.97
CA ILE A 43 -6.86 -0.84 -4.96
C ILE A 43 -7.88 0.04 -4.22
N VAL A 44 -8.12 1.25 -4.71
CA VAL A 44 -9.15 2.16 -4.17
C VAL A 44 -9.95 2.80 -5.30
N ALA A 45 -11.24 3.04 -5.08
CA ALA A 45 -12.09 3.69 -6.06
C ALA A 45 -11.72 5.17 -6.29
N SER A 46 -11.21 5.85 -5.26
CA SER A 46 -10.75 7.24 -5.31
C SER A 46 -9.67 7.51 -4.26
N GLY A 47 -8.78 8.48 -4.52
CA GLY A 47 -7.83 8.98 -3.52
C GLY A 47 -8.51 9.59 -2.28
N ASP A 48 -9.76 10.02 -2.39
CA ASP A 48 -10.52 10.55 -1.24
C ASP A 48 -10.79 9.51 -0.16
N ILE A 49 -10.73 8.22 -0.51
CA ILE A 49 -10.80 7.13 0.47
C ILE A 49 -9.57 7.17 1.39
N LEU A 50 -8.39 7.38 0.81
CA LEU A 50 -7.15 7.48 1.57
C LEU A 50 -7.11 8.76 2.42
N LYS A 51 -7.65 9.88 1.92
CA LYS A 51 -7.83 11.15 2.68
C LYS A 51 -8.60 10.96 3.97
N LYS A 52 -9.56 10.04 3.99
CA LYS A 52 -10.43 9.79 5.15
C LYS A 52 -9.96 8.58 5.98
N HIS A 53 -8.95 7.84 5.52
CA HIS A 53 -8.51 6.61 6.16
C HIS A 53 -7.73 6.92 7.45
N ASN A 54 -8.18 6.40 8.59
CA ASN A 54 -7.62 6.73 9.90
C ASN A 54 -6.11 6.47 10.03
N LEU A 55 -5.59 5.42 9.37
CA LEU A 55 -4.17 5.08 9.44
C LEU A 55 -3.32 5.87 8.45
N PHE A 56 -3.87 6.21 7.27
CA PHE A 56 -3.04 6.71 6.16
C PHE A 56 -3.14 8.22 5.97
N LYS A 57 -4.27 8.84 6.33
CA LYS A 57 -4.54 10.25 6.04
C LYS A 57 -3.44 11.21 6.50
N GLN A 58 -2.76 10.90 7.60
CA GLN A 58 -1.73 11.74 8.21
C GLN A 58 -0.39 11.73 7.45
N TYR A 59 -0.15 10.72 6.61
CA TYR A 59 1.13 10.54 5.91
C TYR A 59 1.14 11.19 4.52
N PHE A 60 -0.02 11.48 3.95
CA PHE A 60 -0.13 12.06 2.62
C PHE A 60 -0.20 13.58 2.71
N ASP A 61 0.65 14.26 1.95
CA ASP A 61 0.38 15.64 1.55
C ASP A 61 -0.60 15.64 0.38
N TRP A 62 -1.86 15.97 0.67
CA TRP A 62 -2.93 15.98 -0.33
C TRP A 62 -2.85 17.16 -1.30
N SER A 63 -1.93 18.11 -1.09
CA SER A 63 -1.62 19.15 -2.07
C SER A 63 -0.74 18.63 -3.21
N CYS A 64 -0.08 17.48 -3.03
CA CYS A 64 0.66 16.80 -4.08
C CYS A 64 -0.30 16.10 -5.04
N GLU A 65 -0.40 16.59 -6.28
CA GLU A 65 -1.24 16.00 -7.34
C GLU A 65 -0.51 14.91 -8.16
N TYR A 66 0.58 14.35 -7.63
CA TYR A 66 1.40 13.33 -8.30
C TYR A 66 1.64 12.12 -7.39
N PRO A 67 1.86 10.92 -7.95
CA PRO A 67 2.18 9.75 -7.16
C PRO A 67 3.50 9.93 -6.42
N SER A 68 3.47 9.73 -5.11
CA SER A 68 4.60 9.99 -4.22
C SER A 68 4.95 8.78 -3.36
N TYR A 69 6.12 8.84 -2.74
CA TYR A 69 6.57 7.91 -1.71
C TYR A 69 7.07 8.65 -0.47
N ASN A 70 7.04 8.01 0.71
CA ASN A 70 7.62 8.57 1.93
C ASN A 70 9.08 8.21 2.07
N SER A 71 10.06 9.08 2.36
CA SER A 71 11.47 8.65 2.61
C SER A 71 11.62 7.92 3.95
N GLU A 72 10.88 8.37 4.95
CA GLU A 72 10.84 7.89 6.33
C GLU A 72 9.41 7.91 6.88
N LEU A 73 9.22 7.47 8.14
CA LEU A 73 7.90 7.41 8.76
C LEU A 73 7.59 8.71 9.52
N GLU A 74 7.14 9.73 8.79
CA GLU A 74 6.76 11.04 9.35
C GLU A 74 5.41 11.51 8.82
N GLU A 75 4.71 12.35 9.59
CA GLU A 75 3.50 13.03 9.11
C GLU A 75 3.81 13.82 7.84
N PHE A 76 2.90 13.80 6.88
CA PHE A 76 3.09 14.36 5.53
C PHE A 76 4.32 13.80 4.79
N GLY A 77 4.83 12.63 5.19
CA GLY A 77 6.04 12.06 4.60
C GLY A 77 5.91 11.64 3.14
N MET A 78 4.71 11.33 2.63
CA MET A 78 4.49 10.94 1.23
C MET A 78 4.48 12.13 0.26
N ILE A 79 5.64 12.76 0.09
CA ILE A 79 5.82 13.96 -0.72
C ILE A 79 6.77 13.77 -1.90
N TRP A 80 7.65 12.76 -1.87
CA TRP A 80 8.67 12.59 -2.90
C TRP A 80 8.10 11.98 -4.17
N LYS A 81 8.21 12.69 -5.29
CA LYS A 81 7.63 12.30 -6.58
C LYS A 81 8.26 11.02 -7.13
N ILE A 82 7.43 10.05 -7.53
CA ILE A 82 7.88 8.81 -8.18
C ILE A 82 8.26 9.09 -9.64
N LYS A 83 9.37 8.52 -10.09
CA LYS A 83 9.85 8.59 -11.48
C LYS A 83 8.99 7.73 -12.39
N ASN A 84 8.49 8.31 -13.49
CA ASN A 84 7.71 7.61 -14.52
C ASN A 84 6.60 6.70 -13.94
N PRO A 85 5.69 7.23 -13.12
CA PRO A 85 4.71 6.40 -12.44
C PRO A 85 3.72 5.80 -13.44
N PRO A 86 3.22 4.56 -13.22
CA PRO A 86 2.09 4.05 -13.96
C PRO A 86 0.86 4.98 -13.80
N GLU A 87 0.03 5.05 -14.84
CA GLU A 87 -1.08 6.03 -14.93
C GLU A 87 -2.07 5.96 -13.76
N ASN A 88 -2.30 4.77 -13.21
CA ASN A 88 -3.24 4.53 -12.13
C ASN A 88 -2.59 4.44 -10.74
N LEU A 89 -1.29 4.71 -10.62
CA LEU A 89 -0.61 4.74 -9.32
C LEU A 89 -1.05 5.98 -8.53
N LEU A 90 -1.33 5.81 -7.24
CA LEU A 90 -1.63 6.92 -6.32
C LEU A 90 -0.45 7.24 -5.41
N GLY A 91 0.34 6.23 -5.04
CA GLY A 91 1.52 6.41 -4.21
C GLY A 91 2.01 5.10 -3.60
N VAL A 92 3.15 5.18 -2.92
CA VAL A 92 3.80 4.07 -2.24
C VAL A 92 4.10 4.46 -0.80
N PHE A 93 3.65 3.65 0.15
CA PHE A 93 3.93 3.86 1.57
C PHE A 93 4.75 2.72 2.13
N PHE A 94 5.79 3.04 2.89
CA PHE A 94 6.57 2.07 3.66
C PHE A 94 6.34 2.28 5.14
N ASP A 95 6.14 1.20 5.87
CA ASP A 95 5.81 1.22 7.30
C ASP A 95 7.02 1.42 8.23
N ALA A 96 8.24 1.32 7.69
CA ALA A 96 9.49 1.58 8.37
C ALA A 96 10.62 1.80 7.35
N GLY A 97 11.83 2.01 7.86
CA GLY A 97 13.02 2.16 7.04
C GLY A 97 13.23 3.58 6.54
N ASN A 98 14.44 3.82 6.02
CA ASN A 98 14.86 5.11 5.49
C ASN A 98 15.27 4.95 4.02
N ARG A 99 14.90 5.90 3.19
CA ARG A 99 15.26 5.96 1.77
C ARG A 99 15.64 7.38 1.41
N ASP A 100 16.40 7.55 0.35
CA ASP A 100 16.79 8.89 -0.08
C ASP A 100 15.57 9.72 -0.48
N ASP A 101 15.62 10.99 -0.16
CA ASP A 101 14.53 11.96 -0.19
C ASP A 101 14.65 12.85 -1.44
N ALA A 102 14.17 12.35 -2.57
CA ALA A 102 14.32 13.08 -3.83
C ALA A 102 13.23 12.79 -4.87
N ASP A 103 12.79 13.86 -5.53
CA ASP A 103 11.85 13.80 -6.63
C ASP A 103 12.45 13.11 -7.87
N ASN A 104 11.64 12.27 -8.51
CA ASN A 104 11.97 11.53 -9.73
C ASN A 104 13.25 10.68 -9.61
N LYS A 105 13.67 10.33 -8.39
CA LYS A 105 14.84 9.49 -8.14
C LYS A 105 14.57 8.02 -8.43
N TYR A 106 13.46 7.50 -7.90
CA TYR A 106 13.11 6.08 -7.99
C TYR A 106 11.83 5.85 -8.79
N THR A 107 11.84 4.82 -9.62
CA THR A 107 10.66 4.20 -10.23
C THR A 107 9.95 3.29 -9.22
N LEU A 108 8.71 2.88 -9.52
CA LEU A 108 7.98 1.92 -8.69
C LEU A 108 8.73 0.60 -8.50
N GLU A 109 9.37 0.09 -9.56
CA GLU A 109 10.12 -1.16 -9.49
C GLU A 109 11.37 -1.01 -8.62
N GLU A 110 12.13 0.09 -8.74
CA GLU A 110 13.28 0.35 -7.87
C GLU A 110 12.85 0.44 -6.39
N LEU A 111 11.73 1.11 -6.11
CA LEU A 111 11.17 1.23 -4.75
C LEU A 111 10.92 -0.14 -4.09
N LYS A 112 10.53 -1.17 -4.85
CA LYS A 112 10.35 -2.53 -4.32
C LYS A 112 11.63 -3.16 -3.79
N TYR A 113 12.78 -2.86 -4.40
CA TYR A 113 14.06 -3.45 -4.01
C TYR A 113 14.79 -2.67 -2.92
N ILE A 114 14.45 -1.39 -2.71
CA ILE A 114 15.09 -0.51 -1.72
C ILE A 114 14.28 -0.28 -0.44
N ALA A 115 13.34 -1.18 -0.12
CA ALA A 115 12.48 -1.07 1.05
C ALA A 115 13.20 -0.87 2.40
N ASN A 116 14.51 -1.20 2.48
CA ASN A 116 15.43 -0.84 3.56
C ASN A 116 14.84 -0.99 4.99
N LYS A 117 14.51 -2.22 5.37
CA LYS A 117 13.94 -2.62 6.68
C LYS A 117 12.45 -2.34 6.87
N ALA A 118 11.73 -1.80 5.88
CA ALA A 118 10.28 -1.84 5.89
C ALA A 118 9.80 -3.30 5.98
N LYS A 119 8.78 -3.55 6.80
CA LYS A 119 8.12 -4.86 6.84
C LYS A 119 7.07 -4.96 5.74
N ASN A 120 6.38 -3.85 5.47
CA ASN A 120 5.37 -3.75 4.43
C ASN A 120 5.62 -2.54 3.54
N MET A 121 5.49 -2.76 2.23
CA MET A 121 5.39 -1.73 1.21
C MET A 121 3.97 -1.77 0.65
N TYR A 122 3.20 -0.71 0.88
CA TYR A 122 1.85 -0.54 0.38
C TYR A 122 1.88 0.23 -0.93
N ILE A 123 1.34 -0.36 -1.99
CA ILE A 123 1.22 0.28 -3.30
C ILE A 123 -0.25 0.60 -3.52
N PHE A 124 -0.57 1.89 -3.57
CA PHE A 124 -1.95 2.36 -3.74
C PHE A 124 -2.26 2.59 -5.21
N TRP A 125 -3.33 1.95 -5.67
CA TRP A 125 -3.78 2.00 -7.06
C TRP A 125 -5.18 2.61 -7.12
N ARG A 126 -5.40 3.50 -8.09
CA ARG A 126 -6.75 3.88 -8.50
C ARG A 126 -7.37 2.74 -9.30
N TYR A 127 -8.57 2.35 -8.94
CA TYR A 127 -9.38 1.46 -9.75
C TYR A 127 -9.65 2.12 -11.11
N LYS A 128 -9.37 1.39 -12.19
CA LYS A 128 -9.70 1.79 -13.56
C LYS A 128 -10.65 0.74 -14.09
N GLU A 129 -11.88 1.14 -14.42
CA GLU A 129 -12.76 0.27 -15.20
C GLU A 129 -12.08 -0.02 -16.54
N LYS A 130 -12.05 -1.30 -16.90
CA LYS A 130 -11.48 -1.77 -18.17
C LYS A 130 -12.42 -1.48 -19.31
#